data_AF-A0A0E3BJS0-F1
#
_entry.id   AF-A0A0E3BJS0-F1
#
_cell.length_a   1.000
_cell.length_b   1.000
_cell.length_c   1.000
_cell.angle_alpha   90.00
_cell.angle_beta   90.00
_cell.angle_gamma   90.00
#
_symmetry.space_group_name_H-M   'P 1'
#
loop_
_entity.id
_entity.type
_entity.pdbx_description
1 polymer ?
#
loop_
_entity_poly.entity_id
_entity_poly.type
_entity_poly.pdbx_seq_one_letter_code
_entity_poly.pdbx_strand_id
1 'polypeptide(L)'
;MYSICIYFLGHRGLSILKVTFLSGLVFALIGDYCLVYKHLYFLGIISFILSLSCYTLYFSVGQKLKILYSIPFLIFIVCMYLYLNGRVTKNLLLPVFVYLVVLSSLGWRCFSREQDYKQSYIYGSVGAILIIFSDSLLALVRLGTLDFMFANQIILGTYFFAQYSMTQASQLEETSHPHLAEGSYP
;
A
#
# COMPACT_ATOMS: atom_id res chain seq x y z
N MET A 1 -14.76 -2.64 -3.44
CA MET A 1 -15.95 -1.88 -3.90
C MET A 1 -16.42 -0.83 -2.90
N TYR A 2 -16.56 -1.13 -1.60
CA TYR A 2 -17.02 -0.15 -0.60
C TYR A 2 -16.11 1.09 -0.47
N SER A 3 -14.79 0.95 -0.51
CA SER A 3 -13.86 2.10 -0.45
C SER A 3 -14.01 3.04 -1.65
N ILE A 4 -14.29 2.51 -2.85
CA ILE A 4 -14.50 3.30 -4.07
C ILE A 4 -15.81 4.09 -3.97
N CYS A 5 -16.90 3.46 -3.50
CA CYS A 5 -18.18 4.14 -3.28
C CYS A 5 -18.08 5.23 -2.20
N ILE A 6 -17.43 4.95 -1.06
CA ILE A 6 -17.25 5.93 0.02
C ILE A 6 -16.42 7.13 -0.46
N TYR A 7 -15.43 6.89 -1.32
CA TYR A 7 -14.61 7.97 -1.87
C TYR A 7 -15.35 8.84 -2.90
N PHE A 8 -16.21 8.24 -3.72
CA PHE A 8 -17.03 8.96 -4.70
C PHE A 8 -18.18 9.77 -4.07
N LEU A 9 -18.73 9.34 -2.94
CA LEU A 9 -19.80 10.09 -2.24
C LEU A 9 -19.33 11.42 -1.62
N GLY A 10 -18.02 11.71 -1.59
CA GLY A 10 -17.40 12.81 -0.85
C GLY A 10 -17.54 14.22 -1.46
N HIS A 11 -17.04 14.53 -2.66
CA HIS A 11 -16.97 15.93 -3.15
C HIS A 11 -16.67 16.12 -4.65
N ARG A 12 -17.11 17.30 -5.15
CA ARG A 12 -16.99 17.83 -6.53
C ARG A 12 -15.55 18.26 -6.87
N GLY A 13 -15.01 17.75 -7.98
CA GLY A 13 -13.69 18.07 -8.54
C GLY A 13 -12.69 16.89 -8.47
N LEU A 14 -12.09 16.51 -9.60
CA LEU A 14 -11.03 15.48 -9.66
C LEU A 14 -9.66 16.16 -9.70
N SER A 15 -8.97 16.21 -8.55
CA SER A 15 -7.54 16.56 -8.53
C SER A 15 -6.68 15.39 -9.02
N ILE A 16 -5.47 15.67 -9.51
CA ILE A 16 -4.55 14.63 -10.00
C ILE A 16 -4.17 13.62 -8.89
N LEU A 17 -4.07 14.10 -7.64
CA LEU A 17 -3.81 13.25 -6.47
C LEU A 17 -4.98 12.29 -6.20
N LYS A 18 -6.21 12.80 -6.30
CA LYS A 18 -7.44 12.01 -6.17
C LYS A 18 -7.49 10.87 -7.19
N VAL A 19 -7.18 11.19 -8.44
CA VAL A 19 -7.09 10.19 -9.53
C VAL A 19 -5.98 9.17 -9.25
N THR A 20 -4.85 9.62 -8.72
CA THR A 20 -3.71 8.74 -8.39
C THR A 20 -4.11 7.72 -7.32
N PHE A 21 -4.74 8.16 -6.22
CA PHE A 21 -5.19 7.26 -5.15
C PHE A 21 -6.26 6.28 -5.64
N LEU A 22 -7.24 6.77 -6.41
CA LEU A 22 -8.27 5.92 -7.01
C LEU A 22 -7.72 4.87 -7.97
N SER A 23 -6.73 5.25 -8.78
CA SER A 23 -6.03 4.30 -9.66
C SER A 23 -5.37 3.20 -8.83
N GLY A 24 -4.79 3.55 -7.68
CA GLY A 24 -4.23 2.59 -6.73
C GLY A 24 -5.27 1.59 -6.21
N LEU A 25 -6.48 2.05 -5.89
CA LEU A 25 -7.61 1.19 -5.47
C LEU A 25 -8.07 0.25 -6.59
N VAL A 26 -8.13 0.73 -7.84
CA VAL A 26 -8.50 -0.09 -9.01
C VAL A 26 -7.46 -1.18 -9.24
N PHE A 27 -6.16 -0.84 -9.20
CA PHE A 27 -5.09 -1.83 -9.31
C PHE A 27 -5.09 -2.84 -8.15
N ALA A 28 -5.41 -2.42 -6.94
CA ALA A 28 -5.57 -3.35 -5.82
C ALA A 28 -6.68 -4.38 -6.09
N LEU A 29 -7.83 -3.92 -6.60
CA LEU A 29 -8.96 -4.78 -6.95
C LEU A 29 -8.64 -5.76 -8.10
N ILE A 30 -7.92 -5.29 -9.13
CA ILE A 30 -7.41 -6.17 -10.19
C ILE A 30 -6.43 -7.19 -9.62
N GLY A 31 -5.56 -6.77 -8.69
CA GLY A 31 -4.61 -7.63 -7.98
C GLY A 31 -5.30 -8.73 -7.20
N ASP A 32 -6.31 -8.37 -6.39
CA ASP A 32 -7.15 -9.29 -5.62
C ASP A 32 -7.78 -10.35 -6.53
N TYR A 33 -8.36 -9.94 -7.66
CA TYR A 33 -8.93 -10.86 -8.65
C TYR A 33 -7.88 -11.81 -9.25
N CYS A 34 -6.72 -11.28 -9.65
CA CYS A 34 -5.65 -12.06 -10.27
C CYS A 34 -5.03 -13.07 -9.28
N LEU A 35 -4.94 -12.74 -7.99
CA LEU A 35 -4.28 -13.57 -6.99
C LEU A 35 -5.03 -14.90 -6.73
N VAL A 36 -6.34 -14.94 -7.00
CA VAL A 36 -7.19 -16.14 -6.88
C VAL A 36 -6.73 -17.24 -7.84
N TYR A 37 -6.27 -16.88 -9.03
CA TYR A 37 -5.91 -17.82 -10.08
C TYR A 37 -4.40 -18.03 -10.16
N LYS A 38 -3.94 -19.28 -10.01
CA LYS A 38 -2.50 -19.61 -10.03
C LYS A 38 -1.77 -19.11 -11.29
N HIS A 39 -2.43 -19.13 -12.45
CA HIS A 39 -1.85 -18.68 -13.71
C HIS A 39 -1.75 -17.15 -13.85
N LEU A 40 -2.56 -16.39 -13.09
CA LEU A 40 -2.54 -14.92 -13.07
C LEU A 40 -1.71 -14.36 -11.91
N TYR A 41 -1.10 -15.20 -11.08
CA TYR A 41 -0.39 -14.77 -9.88
C TYR A 41 0.69 -13.72 -10.15
N PHE A 42 1.45 -13.88 -11.24
CA PHE A 42 2.45 -12.89 -11.68
C PHE A 42 1.82 -11.54 -12.01
N LEU A 43 0.69 -11.54 -12.72
CA LEU A 43 -0.07 -10.33 -13.03
C LEU A 43 -0.64 -9.69 -11.76
N GLY A 44 -1.07 -10.51 -10.79
CA GLY A 44 -1.50 -10.06 -9.47
C GLY A 44 -0.41 -9.27 -8.74
N ILE A 45 0.82 -9.79 -8.70
CA ILE A 45 1.97 -9.08 -8.11
C ILE A 45 2.20 -7.74 -8.80
N ILE A 46 2.21 -7.71 -10.14
CA ILE A 46 2.40 -6.45 -10.90
C ILE A 46 1.28 -5.45 -10.57
N SER A 47 0.04 -5.90 -10.49
CA SER A 47 -1.09 -5.05 -10.15
C SER A 47 -0.95 -4.45 -8.75
N PHE A 48 -0.52 -5.23 -7.76
CA PHE A 48 -0.26 -4.68 -6.43
C PHE A 48 0.95 -3.75 -6.39
N ILE A 49 2.01 -3.99 -7.17
CA ILE A 49 3.13 -3.04 -7.30
C ILE A 49 2.61 -1.69 -7.79
N LEU A 50 1.74 -1.68 -8.80
CA LEU A 50 1.13 -0.45 -9.31
C LEU A 50 0.26 0.22 -8.26
N SER A 51 -0.56 -0.56 -7.53
CA SER A 51 -1.37 -0.04 -6.43
C SER A 51 -0.54 0.65 -5.35
N LEU A 52 0.48 -0.04 -4.83
CA LEU A 52 1.37 0.49 -3.80
C LEU A 52 2.17 1.69 -4.30
N SER A 53 2.55 1.71 -5.58
CA SER A 53 3.22 2.86 -6.20
C SER A 53 2.31 4.09 -6.23
N CYS A 54 1.05 3.93 -6.64
CA CYS A 54 0.06 4.99 -6.60
C CYS A 54 -0.14 5.55 -5.19
N TYR A 55 -0.29 4.68 -4.19
CA TYR A 55 -0.42 5.11 -2.79
C TYR A 55 0.85 5.82 -2.30
N THR A 56 2.02 5.29 -2.64
CA THR A 56 3.30 5.89 -2.26
C THR A 56 3.43 7.28 -2.85
N LEU A 57 3.11 7.46 -4.13
CA LEU A 57 3.12 8.76 -4.81
C LEU A 57 2.15 9.74 -4.14
N TYR A 58 0.92 9.30 -3.87
CA TYR A 58 -0.09 10.12 -3.17
C TYR A 58 0.45 10.66 -1.84
N PHE A 59 0.93 9.78 -0.97
CA PHE A 59 1.47 10.18 0.35
C PHE A 59 2.86 10.82 0.28
N SER A 60 3.44 10.96 -0.92
CA SER A 60 4.73 11.60 -1.12
C SER A 60 4.65 13.07 -1.52
N VAL A 61 3.59 13.48 -2.21
CA VAL A 61 3.50 14.83 -2.78
C VAL A 61 3.39 15.86 -1.66
N GLY A 62 4.20 16.92 -1.74
CA GLY A 62 4.25 18.01 -0.75
C GLY A 62 4.94 17.65 0.58
N GLN A 63 5.42 16.42 0.74
CA GLN A 63 5.96 15.91 2.01
C GLN A 63 7.48 15.80 1.95
N LYS A 64 8.18 16.24 3.01
CA LYS A 64 9.65 16.19 3.08
C LYS A 64 10.16 14.75 3.04
N LEU A 65 11.37 14.57 2.49
CA LEU A 65 12.08 13.30 2.52
C LEU A 65 12.81 13.16 3.86
N LYS A 66 12.13 12.60 4.86
CA LYS A 66 12.74 12.31 6.16
C LYS A 66 13.42 10.94 6.12
N ILE A 67 14.64 10.88 5.57
CA ILE A 67 15.37 9.62 5.30
C ILE A 67 15.57 8.75 6.54
N LEU A 68 15.65 9.35 7.74
CA LEU A 68 15.85 8.59 8.97
C LEU A 68 14.71 7.59 9.24
N TYR A 69 13.48 7.91 8.81
CA TYR A 69 12.34 7.00 8.93
C TYR A 69 12.41 5.82 7.96
N SER A 70 13.32 5.82 6.98
CA SER A 70 13.49 4.70 6.04
C SER A 70 14.23 3.52 6.67
N ILE A 71 15.05 3.76 7.69
CA ILE A 71 15.92 2.75 8.31
C ILE A 71 15.17 1.46 8.71
N PRO A 72 14.05 1.50 9.46
CA PRO A 72 13.33 0.27 9.81
C PRO A 72 12.81 -0.48 8.57
N PHE A 73 12.40 0.25 7.53
CA PHE A 73 11.92 -0.35 6.29
C PHE A 73 13.05 -0.95 5.45
N LEU A 74 14.23 -0.33 5.45
CA LEU A 74 15.44 -0.90 4.82
C LEU A 74 15.86 -2.20 5.50
N ILE A 75 15.85 -2.23 6.83
CA ILE A 75 16.13 -3.45 7.60
C ILE A 75 15.09 -4.53 7.25
N PHE A 76 13.81 -4.16 7.18
CA PHE A 76 12.74 -5.07 6.77
C PHE A 76 12.95 -5.63 5.36
N ILE A 77 13.33 -4.80 4.38
CA ILE A 77 13.65 -5.27 3.01
C ILE A 77 14.77 -6.30 3.06
N VAL A 78 15.87 -6.02 3.76
CA VAL A 78 17.02 -6.94 3.82
C VAL A 78 16.62 -8.26 4.49
N CYS A 79 15.95 -8.21 5.63
CA CYS A 79 15.49 -9.40 6.36
C CYS A 79 14.55 -10.26 5.51
N MET A 80 13.53 -9.65 4.89
CA MET A 80 12.59 -10.37 4.04
C MET A 80 13.25 -10.89 2.76
N TYR A 81 14.13 -10.12 2.13
CA TYR A 81 14.85 -10.58 0.94
C TYR A 81 15.72 -11.80 1.25
N LEU A 82 16.51 -11.76 2.32
CA LEU A 82 17.33 -12.91 2.75
C LEU A 82 16.48 -14.14 3.04
N TYR A 83 15.30 -13.94 3.62
CA TYR A 83 14.37 -15.02 3.92
C TYR A 83 13.75 -15.64 2.65
N LEU A 84 13.33 -14.80 1.70
CA LEU A 84 12.68 -15.21 0.45
C LEU A 84 13.67 -15.78 -0.57
N ASN A 85 14.92 -15.34 -0.52
CA ASN A 85 15.97 -15.80 -1.41
C ASN A 85 16.19 -17.33 -1.23
N GLY A 86 16.09 -18.07 -2.33
CA GLY A 86 16.15 -19.54 -2.34
C GLY A 86 14.83 -20.25 -1.99
N ARG A 87 13.79 -19.53 -1.53
CA ARG A 87 12.44 -20.09 -1.28
C ARG A 87 11.44 -19.75 -2.40
N VAL A 88 11.70 -18.68 -3.14
CA VAL A 88 10.92 -18.25 -4.29
C VAL A 88 11.56 -18.73 -5.59
N THR A 89 10.75 -19.09 -6.59
CA THR A 89 11.26 -19.45 -7.92
C THR A 89 12.02 -18.30 -8.57
N LYS A 90 13.08 -18.60 -9.33
CA LYS A 90 13.95 -17.56 -9.93
C LYS A 90 13.19 -16.52 -10.76
N ASN A 91 12.17 -16.94 -11.51
CA ASN A 91 11.36 -16.05 -12.35
C ASN A 91 10.48 -15.09 -11.54
N LEU A 92 10.19 -15.43 -10.29
CA LEU A 92 9.29 -14.69 -9.42
C LEU A 92 10.05 -13.84 -8.39
N LEU A 93 11.33 -14.15 -8.15
CA LEU A 93 12.18 -13.46 -7.18
C LEU A 93 12.31 -11.96 -7.48
N LEU A 94 12.55 -11.58 -8.74
CA LEU A 94 12.67 -10.18 -9.13
C LEU A 94 11.36 -9.40 -8.91
N PRO A 95 10.18 -9.84 -9.41
CA PRO A 95 8.90 -9.20 -9.09
C PRO A 95 8.63 -9.07 -7.58
N VAL A 96 8.91 -10.12 -6.81
CA VAL A 96 8.70 -10.12 -5.35
C VAL A 96 9.64 -9.14 -4.65
N PHE A 97 10.89 -9.03 -5.11
CA PHE A 97 11.82 -8.05 -4.55
C PHE A 97 11.40 -6.61 -4.88
N VAL A 98 11.00 -6.33 -6.12
CA VAL A 98 10.47 -5.01 -6.50
C VAL A 98 9.24 -4.66 -5.66
N TYR A 99 8.33 -5.62 -5.48
CA TYR A 99 7.18 -5.47 -4.60
C TYR A 99 7.58 -5.12 -3.17
N LEU A 100 8.56 -5.83 -2.59
CA LEU A 100 9.05 -5.58 -1.24
C LEU A 100 9.61 -4.15 -1.08
N VAL A 101 10.34 -3.65 -2.09
CA VAL A 101 10.88 -2.29 -2.10
C VAL A 101 9.75 -1.25 -2.16
N VAL A 102 8.75 -1.45 -3.01
CA VAL A 102 7.61 -0.52 -3.15
C VAL A 102 6.73 -0.52 -1.89
N LEU A 103 6.45 -1.70 -1.34
CA LEU A 103 5.73 -1.87 -0.07
C LEU A 103 6.43 -1.11 1.08
N SER A 104 7.74 -1.27 1.17
CA SER A 104 8.58 -0.62 2.18
C SER A 104 8.67 0.89 1.97
N SER A 105 8.68 1.33 0.71
CA SER A 105 8.65 2.75 0.35
C SER A 105 7.33 3.39 0.77
N LEU A 106 6.19 2.71 0.59
CA LEU A 106 4.90 3.18 1.10
C LEU A 106 4.95 3.39 2.62
N GLY A 107 5.47 2.40 3.35
CA GLY A 107 5.69 2.50 4.79
C GLY A 107 6.52 3.72 5.16
N TRP A 108 7.70 3.86 4.54
CA TRP A 108 8.57 5.00 4.79
C TRP A 108 7.88 6.35 4.51
N ARG A 109 7.15 6.47 3.40
CA ARG A 109 6.46 7.71 3.04
C ARG A 109 5.35 8.05 4.03
N CYS A 110 4.52 7.09 4.42
CA CYS A 110 3.48 7.31 5.44
C CYS A 110 4.04 7.84 6.77
N PHE A 111 5.17 7.30 7.23
CA PHE A 111 5.84 7.71 8.47
C PHE A 111 6.66 9.01 8.34
N SER A 112 7.02 9.40 7.13
CA SER A 112 7.78 10.63 6.88
C SER A 112 6.90 11.88 6.77
N ARG A 113 5.58 11.73 6.67
CA ARG A 113 4.64 12.85 6.55
C ARG A 113 4.70 13.78 7.76
N GLU A 114 4.43 15.06 7.53
CA GLU A 114 4.24 16.02 8.63
C GLU A 114 2.99 15.67 9.44
N GLN A 115 3.02 16.00 10.73
CA GLN A 115 1.96 15.64 11.69
C GLN A 115 0.92 16.74 11.89
N ASP A 116 0.97 17.79 11.07
CA ASP A 116 0.04 18.93 11.09
C ASP A 116 -1.42 18.44 11.07
N TYR A 117 -1.67 17.32 10.38
CA TYR A 117 -2.94 16.61 10.36
C TYR A 117 -2.81 15.25 11.04
N LYS A 118 -2.72 15.27 12.37
CA LYS A 118 -2.49 14.11 13.23
C LYS A 118 -3.37 12.91 12.91
N GLN A 119 -4.66 13.11 12.59
CA GLN A 119 -5.56 12.01 12.25
C GLN A 119 -5.19 11.34 10.91
N SER A 120 -4.96 12.11 9.84
CA SER A 120 -4.51 11.54 8.55
C SER A 120 -3.18 10.81 8.71
N TYR A 121 -2.25 11.39 9.48
CA TYR A 121 -0.98 10.74 9.81
C TYR A 121 -1.19 9.38 10.49
N ILE A 122 -2.02 9.32 11.52
CA ILE A 122 -2.33 8.08 12.26
C ILE A 122 -2.95 7.05 11.33
N TYR A 123 -4.00 7.41 10.59
CA TYR A 123 -4.67 6.47 9.69
C TYR A 123 -3.74 5.94 8.59
N GLY A 124 -2.89 6.78 8.00
CA GLY A 124 -1.96 6.33 6.97
C GLY A 124 -0.83 5.47 7.54
N SER A 125 -0.35 5.76 8.75
CA SER A 125 0.68 4.96 9.42
C SER A 125 0.15 3.59 9.85
N VAL A 126 -1.06 3.55 10.45
CA VAL A 126 -1.76 2.32 10.81
C VAL A 126 -2.05 1.49 9.55
N GLY A 127 -2.54 2.14 8.50
CA GLY A 127 -2.76 1.49 7.20
C GLY A 127 -1.50 0.85 6.65
N ALA A 128 -0.39 1.59 6.62
CA ALA A 128 0.89 1.07 6.13
C ALA A 128 1.40 -0.13 6.95
N ILE A 129 1.32 -0.08 8.28
CA ILE A 129 1.69 -1.22 9.13
C ILE A 129 0.84 -2.44 8.81
N LEU A 130 -0.48 -2.26 8.66
CA LEU A 130 -1.40 -3.36 8.38
C LEU A 130 -1.19 -3.96 6.99
N ILE A 131 -0.90 -3.15 5.97
CA ILE A 131 -0.52 -3.66 4.64
C ILE A 131 0.76 -4.50 4.77
N ILE A 132 1.81 -3.96 5.38
CA ILE A 132 3.08 -4.68 5.55
C ILE A 132 2.87 -6.01 6.29
N PHE A 133 2.06 -6.00 7.35
CA PHE A 133 1.74 -7.18 8.12
C PHE A 133 0.97 -8.22 7.29
N SER A 134 -0.08 -7.80 6.59
CA SER A 134 -0.91 -8.66 5.75
C SER A 134 -0.10 -9.32 4.63
N ASP A 135 0.72 -8.52 3.92
CA ASP A 135 1.51 -8.98 2.79
C ASP A 135 2.66 -9.91 3.25
N SER A 136 3.27 -9.62 4.40
CA SER A 136 4.25 -10.51 5.02
C SER A 136 3.64 -11.86 5.36
N LEU A 137 2.45 -11.86 5.98
CA LEU A 137 1.74 -13.08 6.34
C LEU A 137 1.34 -13.87 5.09
N LEU A 138 0.84 -13.20 4.06
CA LEU A 138 0.51 -13.81 2.77
C LEU A 138 1.72 -14.48 2.13
N ALA A 139 2.89 -13.84 2.13
CA ALA A 139 4.12 -14.43 1.61
C ALA A 139 4.52 -15.69 2.37
N LEU A 140 4.49 -15.66 3.71
CA LEU A 140 4.86 -16.80 4.56
C LEU A 140 3.89 -17.99 4.41
N VAL A 141 2.59 -17.72 4.32
CA VAL A 141 1.56 -18.74 4.09
C VAL A 141 1.71 -19.34 2.69
N ARG A 142 1.96 -18.51 1.67
CA ARG A 142 2.13 -18.99 0.30
C ARG A 142 3.39 -19.84 0.10
N LEU A 143 4.45 -19.55 0.85
CA LEU A 143 5.66 -20.37 0.91
C LEU A 143 5.50 -21.64 1.76
N GLY A 144 4.35 -21.86 2.39
CA GLY A 144 4.11 -23.00 3.27
C GLY A 144 4.90 -22.97 4.57
N THR A 145 5.40 -21.80 4.97
CA THR A 145 6.12 -21.65 6.25
C THR A 145 5.15 -21.52 7.43
N LEU A 146 4.08 -20.76 7.23
CA LEU A 146 3.00 -20.64 8.18
C LEU A 146 1.79 -21.36 7.63
N ASP A 147 1.25 -22.29 8.41
CA ASP A 147 -0.01 -22.94 8.12
C ASP A 147 -0.85 -22.95 9.40
N PHE A 148 -2.03 -22.33 9.33
CA PHE A 148 -2.98 -22.33 10.43
C PHE A 148 -4.39 -22.06 9.91
N MET A 149 -5.38 -22.57 10.63
CA MET A 149 -6.79 -22.65 10.21
C MET A 149 -7.40 -21.32 9.75
N PHE A 150 -6.96 -20.19 10.32
CA PHE A 150 -7.51 -18.86 10.06
C PHE A 150 -6.58 -17.94 9.24
N ALA A 151 -5.55 -18.49 8.60
CA ALA A 151 -4.53 -17.69 7.91
C ALA A 151 -5.12 -16.73 6.88
N ASN A 152 -5.97 -17.23 5.98
CA ASN A 152 -6.58 -16.42 4.93
C ASN A 152 -7.51 -15.34 5.50
N GLN A 153 -8.25 -15.65 6.57
CA GLN A 153 -9.17 -14.72 7.22
C GLN A 153 -8.39 -13.58 7.90
N ILE A 154 -7.27 -13.87 8.56
CA ILE A 154 -6.42 -12.84 9.17
C ILE A 154 -5.76 -11.98 8.09
N ILE A 155 -5.23 -12.59 7.02
CA ILE A 155 -4.64 -11.86 5.88
C ILE A 155 -5.67 -10.89 5.31
N LEU A 156 -6.86 -11.38 4.93
CA LEU A 156 -7.91 -10.54 4.34
C LEU A 156 -8.43 -9.49 5.32
N GLY A 157 -8.65 -9.86 6.58
CA GLY A 157 -9.13 -8.94 7.61
C GLY A 157 -8.17 -7.77 7.83
N THR A 158 -6.87 -8.06 7.96
CA THR A 158 -5.84 -7.03 8.09
C THR A 158 -5.69 -6.20 6.82
N TYR A 159 -5.75 -6.82 5.64
CA TYR A 159 -5.71 -6.13 4.35
C TYR A 159 -6.88 -5.15 4.16
N PHE A 160 -8.12 -5.58 4.39
CA PHE A 160 -9.30 -4.70 4.24
C PHE A 160 -9.28 -3.56 5.26
N PHE A 161 -8.84 -3.84 6.50
CA PHE A 161 -8.70 -2.79 7.50
C PHE A 161 -7.58 -1.80 7.12
N ALA A 162 -6.50 -2.29 6.51
CA ALA A 162 -5.46 -1.44 5.96
C ALA A 162 -6.00 -0.52 4.85
N GLN A 163 -6.71 -1.08 3.86
CA GLN A 163 -7.30 -0.32 2.75
C GLN A 163 -8.31 0.73 3.25
N TYR A 164 -9.12 0.39 4.24
CA TYR A 164 -10.02 1.34 4.90
C TYR A 164 -9.23 2.49 5.55
N SER A 165 -8.21 2.16 6.35
CA SER A 165 -7.36 3.13 7.03
C SER A 165 -6.66 4.06 6.05
N MET A 166 -6.11 3.54 4.95
CA MET A 166 -5.49 4.36 3.90
C MET A 166 -6.49 5.28 3.20
N THR A 167 -7.71 4.79 2.96
CA THR A 167 -8.78 5.61 2.36
C THR A 167 -9.16 6.75 3.30
N GLN A 168 -9.32 6.49 4.61
CA GLN A 168 -9.58 7.55 5.60
C GLN A 168 -8.45 8.58 5.66
N ALA A 169 -7.18 8.12 5.61
CA ALA A 169 -6.04 9.03 5.57
C ALA A 169 -6.08 9.96 4.36
N SER A 170 -6.40 9.43 3.17
CA SER A 170 -6.50 10.22 1.94
C SER A 170 -7.60 11.29 2.03
N GLN A 171 -8.79 10.93 2.53
CA GLN A 171 -9.93 11.85 2.67
C GLN A 171 -9.61 13.00 3.62
N LEU A 172 -8.98 12.68 4.76
CA LEU A 172 -8.59 13.69 5.75
C LEU A 172 -7.49 14.62 5.22
N GLU A 173 -6.62 14.14 4.31
CA GLU A 173 -5.56 14.96 3.70
C GLU A 173 -6.12 15.90 2.63
N GLU A 174 -7.12 15.46 1.86
CA GLU A 174 -7.85 16.31 0.90
C GLU A 174 -8.62 17.45 1.58
N THR A 175 -9.33 17.18 2.68
CA THR A 175 -10.04 18.23 3.43
C THR A 175 -9.09 19.24 4.07
N SER A 176 -7.85 18.85 4.26
CA SER A 176 -6.81 19.62 4.95
C SER A 176 -5.99 20.50 4.00
N HIS A 177 -5.90 20.13 2.72
CA HIS A 177 -5.13 20.83 1.69
C HIS A 177 -6.00 21.27 0.49
N PRO A 178 -6.86 22.29 0.63
CA PRO A 178 -7.72 22.75 -0.47
C PRO A 178 -6.92 23.29 -1.68
N HIS A 179 -5.70 23.80 -1.47
CA HIS A 179 -4.83 24.32 -2.53
C HIS A 179 -4.16 23.24 -3.40
N LEU A 180 -4.24 21.96 -3.01
CA LEU A 180 -3.84 20.83 -3.86
C LEU A 180 -5.02 20.30 -4.72
N ALA A 181 -6.24 20.72 -4.40
CA ALA A 181 -7.45 20.36 -5.14
C ALA A 181 -7.67 21.29 -6.36
N GLU A 182 -7.25 22.54 -6.25
CA GLU A 182 -7.11 23.47 -7.36
C GLU A 182 -5.72 23.26 -7.97
N GLY A 183 -5.64 22.87 -9.24
CA GLY A 183 -4.40 22.46 -9.92
C GLY A 183 -3.37 23.57 -10.14
N SER A 184 -3.17 24.47 -9.18
CA SER A 184 -2.14 25.51 -9.20
C SER A 184 -0.86 24.99 -8.54
N TYR A 185 -0.03 24.32 -9.33
CA TYR A 185 1.42 24.46 -9.17
C TYR A 185 1.91 25.52 -10.17
N PRO A 186 2.90 26.36 -9.81
CA PRO A 186 3.48 27.34 -10.72
C PRO A 186 4.15 26.71 -11.94
#